data_AF-Q5GCA6-F1
#
_entry.id   AF-Q5GCA6-F1
#
_cell.length_a   1.000
_cell.length_b   1.000
_cell.length_c   1.000
_cell.angle_alpha   90.00
_cell.angle_beta   90.00
_cell.angle_gamma   90.00
#
_symmetry.space_group_name_H-M   'P 1'
#
loop_
_entity.id
_entity.type
_entity.pdbx_description
1 polymer ?
#
loop_
_entity_poly.entity_id
_entity_poly.type
_entity_poly.pdbx_seq_one_letter_code
_entity_poly.pdbx_strand_id
1 'polypeptide(L)' 'MDINTLRTIVTVASFALFIAIVVWTWSRRRRGHFDEAAMLPFIEKDGAEASGERK' A
#
# COMPACT_ATOMS: atom_id res chain seq x y z
N MET A 1 31.68 19.42 16.86
CA MET A 1 31.12 18.06 16.69
C MET A 1 32.12 17.27 15.87
N ASP A 2 32.82 16.35 16.51
CA ASP A 2 33.94 15.60 15.94
C ASP A 2 33.53 14.67 14.80
N ILE A 3 34.52 14.20 14.05
CA ILE A 3 34.34 13.20 12.99
C ILE A 3 33.71 11.89 13.50
N ASN A 4 33.94 11.56 14.77
CA ASN A 4 33.26 10.45 15.44
C ASN A 4 31.75 10.70 15.56
N THR A 5 31.34 11.91 15.97
CA THR A 5 29.93 12.28 16.06
C THR A 5 29.26 12.21 14.69
N LEU A 6 29.93 12.70 13.64
CA LEU A 6 29.42 12.62 12.26
C LEU A 6 29.23 11.18 11.79
N ARG A 7 30.22 10.31 12.02
CA ARG A 7 30.14 8.88 11.65
C ARG A 7 29.00 8.17 12.39
N THR A 8 28.90 8.37 13.70
CA THR A 8 27.81 7.80 14.51
C THR A 8 26.44 8.24 14.01
N ILE A 9 26.26 9.54 13.71
CA ILE A 9 25.01 10.08 13.18
C ILE A 9 24.68 9.43 11.83
N VAL A 10 25.63 9.36 10.90
CA VAL A 10 25.42 8.77 9.57
C VAL A 10 25.00 7.29 9.68
N THR A 11 25.66 6.51 10.53
CA THR A 11 25.31 5.09 10.71
C THR A 11 23.89 4.93 11.27
N VAL A 12 23.53 5.69 12.31
CA VAL A 12 22.20 5.63 12.92
C VAL A 12 21.12 6.13 11.96
N ALA A 13 21.38 7.24 11.24
CA ALA A 13 20.47 7.79 10.25
C ALA A 13 20.23 6.82 9.09
N SER A 14 21.28 6.14 8.61
CA SER A 14 21.16 5.14 7.54
C SER A 14 20.29 3.96 7.98
N PHE A 15 20.47 3.50 9.21
CA PHE A 15 19.67 2.41 9.77
C PHE A 15 18.20 2.82 9.98
N ALA A 16 17.97 4.03 10.49
CA ALA A 16 16.62 4.60 10.64
C ALA A 16 15.92 4.75 9.27
N LEU A 17 16.64 5.25 8.26
CA LEU A 17 16.13 5.38 6.89
C LEU A 17 15.74 4.03 6.29
N PHE A 18 16.56 2.99 6.51
CA PHE A 18 16.25 1.64 6.06
C PHE A 18 14.93 1.13 6.66
N ILE A 19 14.76 1.27 7.98
CA ILE A 19 13.52 0.88 8.67
C ILE A 19 12.33 1.68 8.14
N ALA A 20 12.49 2.99 7.94
CA ALA A 20 11.44 3.86 7.42
C ALA A 20 10.95 3.38 6.04
N ILE A 21 11.87 3.00 5.14
CA ILE A 21 11.53 2.47 3.81
C ILE A 21 10.80 1.13 3.94
N VAL A 22 11.29 0.20 4.77
CA VAL A 22 10.66 -1.11 4.96
C VAL A 22 9.22 -0.97 5.50
N VAL A 23 9.03 -0.13 6.51
CA VAL A 23 7.70 0.15 7.09
C VAL A 23 6.79 0.81 6.05
N TRP A 24 7.31 1.78 5.28
CA TRP A 24 6.54 2.47 4.24
C TRP A 24 6.13 1.51 3.12
N THR A 25 7.03 0.67 2.61
CA THR A 25 6.72 -0.33 1.60
C THR A 25 5.68 -1.32 2.09
N TRP A 26 5.78 -1.77 3.35
CA TRP A 26 4.85 -2.74 3.89
C TRP A 26 3.47 -2.14 4.24
N SER A 27 3.41 -0.83 4.47
CA SER A 27 2.19 -0.04 4.64
C SER A 27 1.53 0.30 3.29
N ARG A 28 2.31 0.70 2.27
CA ARG A 28 1.83 1.02 0.91
C ARG A 28 1.27 -0.20 0.18
N ARG A 29 1.74 -1.41 0.50
CA ARG A 29 1.32 -2.63 -0.20
C ARG A 29 -0.04 -3.18 0.24
N ARG A 30 -0.74 -2.61 1.25
CA ARG A 30 -1.80 -3.39 1.92
C ARG A 30 -3.27 -2.96 1.89
N ARG A 31 -3.71 -1.70 1.71
CA ARG A 31 -5.11 -1.42 2.15
C ARG A 31 -5.99 -0.44 1.36
N GLY A 32 -5.63 0.05 0.18
CA GLY A 32 -6.44 1.10 -0.45
C GLY A 32 -7.37 0.65 -1.57
N HIS A 33 -6.76 0.19 -2.67
CA HIS A 33 -7.41 0.26 -3.98
C HIS A 33 -7.88 -1.08 -4.54
N PHE A 34 -7.50 -2.19 -3.92
CA PHE A 34 -7.83 -3.51 -4.43
C PHE A 34 -9.15 -4.06 -3.90
N ASP A 35 -9.60 -3.67 -2.70
CA ASP A 35 -10.94 -4.07 -2.23
C ASP A 35 -12.04 -3.40 -3.05
N GLU A 36 -11.87 -2.12 -3.42
CA GLU A 36 -12.84 -1.38 -4.23
C GLU A 36 -12.84 -1.85 -5.70
N ALA A 37 -11.66 -2.14 -6.28
CA ALA A 37 -11.55 -2.66 -7.64
C ALA A 37 -11.95 -4.15 -7.76
N ALA A 38 -11.89 -4.92 -6.67
CA ALA A 38 -12.34 -6.32 -6.65
C ALA A 38 -13.87 -6.45 -6.65
N MET A 39 -14.61 -5.40 -6.27
CA MET A 39 -16.08 -5.37 -6.33
C MET A 39 -16.63 -5.08 -7.74
N LEU A 40 -15.82 -4.52 -8.65
CA LEU A 40 -16.22 -4.23 -10.03
C LEU A 40 -16.83 -5.43 -10.80
N PRO A 41 -16.25 -6.64 -10.81
CA PRO A 41 -16.85 -7.78 -11.51
C PRO A 41 -18.14 -8.33 -10.86
N PHE A 42 -18.46 -7.92 -9.62
CA PHE A 42 -19.66 -8.35 -8.91
C PHE A 42 -20.81 -7.35 -9.07
N ILE A 43 -20.52 -6.05 -9.16
CA ILE A 43 -21.53 -5.00 -9.39
C ILE A 43 -22.16 -5.13 -10.79
N GLU A 44 -21.41 -5.59 -11.80
CA GLU A 44 -21.96 -5.85 -13.14
C GLU A 44 -22.86 -7.10 -13.20
N LYS A 45 -22.68 -8.08 -12.30
CA LYS A 45 -23.50 -9.30 -12.27
C LYS A 45 -24.92 -9.04 -11.74
N ASP A 46 -25.07 -8.15 -10.75
CA ASP A 46 -26.37 -7.81 -10.18
C ASP A 46 -27.25 -7.00 -11.15
N GLY A 47 -26.64 -6.20 -12.04
CA GLY A 47 -27.36 -5.42 -13.05
C GLY A 47 -27.76 -6.20 -14.31
N ALA A 48 -27.03 -7.28 -14.63
CA ALA A 48 -27.28 -8.08 -15.83
C ALA A 48 -28.43 -9.09 -15.66
N GLU A 49 -28.67 -9.60 -14.44
CA GLU A 49 -29.76 -10.56 -14.20
C GLU A 49 -31.15 -9.91 -14.13
N ALA A 50 -31.25 -8.63 -13.71
CA ALA A 50 -32.51 -7.90 -13.66
C ALA A 50 -33.09 -7.52 -15.05
N SER A 51 -32.28 -7.64 -16.12
CA SER A 51 -32.69 -7.30 -17.50
C SER A 51 -33.11 -8.52 -18.34
N GLY A 52 -32.91 -9.74 -17.81
CA GLY A 52 -33.18 -11.00 -18.52
C GLY A 52 -34.62 -11.53 -18.45
N GLU A 53 -35.51 -10.88 -17.69
CA GLU A 53 -36.84 -11.42 -17.37
C GLU A 53 -38.00 -10.65 -18.03
N ARG A 54 -37.80 -10.21 -19.28
CA ARG A 54 -38.92 -9.85 -20.18
C ARG A 54 -38.81 -10.65 -21.47
N LYS A 55 -39.13 -11.93 -21.37
CA LYS A 55 -39.49 -12.77 -22.51
C LYS A 55 -41.00 -12.87 -22.62
#